data_AF-A0A8H3X4P0-F1
#
_entry.id   AF-A0A8H3X4P0-F1
#
_cell.length_a   1.000
_cell.length_b   1.000
_cell.length_c   1.000
_cell.angle_alpha   90.00
_cell.angle_beta   90.00
_cell.angle_gamma   90.00
#
_symmetry.space_group_name_H-M   'P 1'
#
loop_
_entity.id
_entity.type
_entity.pdbx_description
1 polymer ?
#
loop_
_entity_poly.entity_id
_entity_poly.type
_entity_poly.pdbx_seq_one_letter_code
_entity_poly.pdbx_strand_id
1 'polypeptide(L)'
;MIYSCNYCGAMFWLDEKTGGSNKNPIFSACCNGGKVMLPSMTSPPDILMQLLTYSTSKAKEFHKNIQAYNAIFAFTSLGAHIDESIMGQQGI
;
A
#
# COMPACT_ATOMS: atom_id res chain seq x y z
N MET A 1 9.20 -17.98 -9.82
CA MET A 1 10.41 -17.46 -9.15
C MET A 1 10.30 -15.94 -9.11
N ILE A 2 10.69 -15.30 -8.00
CA ILE A 2 10.64 -13.84 -7.84
C ILE A 2 11.98 -13.27 -8.29
N TYR A 3 11.95 -12.19 -9.06
CA TYR A 3 13.12 -11.49 -9.59
C TYR A 3 13.22 -10.10 -8.97
N SER A 4 14.44 -9.63 -8.72
CA SER A 4 14.68 -8.28 -8.21
C SER A 4 15.04 -7.34 -9.36
N CYS A 5 14.49 -6.13 -9.36
CA CYS A 5 14.88 -5.08 -10.29
C CYS A 5 16.33 -4.63 -10.04
N ASN A 6 17.16 -4.65 -11.08
CA ASN A 6 18.59 -4.29 -10.99
C ASN A 6 18.88 -2.84 -10.58
N TYR A 7 17.88 -1.96 -10.61
CA TYR A 7 18.03 -0.54 -10.26
C TYR A 7 17.51 -0.20 -8.87
N CYS A 8 16.31 -0.70 -8.53
CA CYS A 8 15.56 -0.28 -7.33
C CYS A 8 15.48 -1.40 -6.26
N GLY A 9 15.82 -2.64 -6.60
CA GLY A 9 15.70 -3.80 -5.70
C GLY A 9 14.27 -4.34 -5.53
N ALA A 10 13.25 -3.68 -6.08
CA ALA A 10 11.86 -4.14 -5.98
C ALA A 10 11.67 -5.53 -6.59
N MET A 11 10.75 -6.29 -6.00
CA MET A 11 10.51 -7.69 -6.31
C MET A 11 9.36 -7.83 -7.30
N PHE A 12 9.54 -8.66 -8.32
CA PHE A 12 8.61 -8.88 -9.42
C PHE A 12 8.47 -10.36 -9.76
N TRP A 13 7.34 -10.74 -10.36
CA TRP A 13 7.25 -11.98 -11.11
C TRP A 13 7.89 -11.83 -12.49
N LEU A 14 8.42 -12.93 -13.03
CA LEU A 14 9.06 -12.90 -14.35
C LEU A 14 8.09 -12.44 -15.46
N ASP A 15 6.81 -12.80 -15.33
CA ASP A 15 5.77 -12.46 -16.30
C ASP A 15 5.42 -10.96 -16.30
N GLU A 16 5.80 -10.23 -15.26
CA GLU A 16 5.65 -8.77 -15.18
C GLU A 16 6.79 -8.03 -15.90
N LYS A 17 7.71 -8.76 -16.55
CA LYS A 17 8.80 -8.12 -17.28
C LYS A 17 8.24 -7.27 -18.41
N THR A 18 8.76 -6.06 -18.49
CA THR A 18 8.44 -5.10 -19.55
C THR A 18 9.43 -5.16 -20.71
N GLY A 19 10.52 -5.91 -20.54
CA GLY A 19 11.54 -6.11 -21.56
C GLY A 19 12.62 -7.10 -21.10
N GLY A 20 13.67 -7.22 -21.91
CA GLY A 20 14.80 -8.10 -21.60
C GLY A 20 14.51 -9.59 -21.79
N SER A 21 15.51 -10.40 -21.47
CA SER A 21 15.45 -11.87 -21.58
C SER A 21 14.98 -12.50 -20.27
N ASN A 22 14.66 -13.79 -20.27
CA ASN A 22 14.31 -14.49 -19.03
C ASN A 22 15.50 -14.62 -18.05
N LYS A 23 16.73 -14.51 -18.56
CA LYS A 23 17.94 -14.47 -17.73
C LYS A 23 18.18 -13.09 -17.13
N ASN A 24 17.92 -12.03 -17.90
CA ASN A 24 18.07 -10.63 -17.51
C ASN A 24 16.77 -9.86 -17.81
N PRO A 25 15.72 -10.01 -16.97
CA PRO A 25 14.45 -9.32 -17.17
C PRO A 25 14.56 -7.84 -16.81
N ILE A 26 13.79 -7.00 -17.51
CA ILE A 26 13.69 -5.56 -17.26
C ILE A 26 12.29 -5.22 -16.76
N PHE A 27 12.23 -4.50 -15.64
CA PHE A 27 10.98 -4.06 -15.00
C PHE A 27 10.92 -2.53 -14.97
N SER A 28 9.83 -1.96 -15.48
CA SER A 28 9.59 -0.51 -15.45
C SER A 28 8.57 -0.07 -14.37
N ALA A 29 7.80 -0.99 -13.80
CA ALA A 29 6.74 -0.65 -12.84
C ALA A 29 7.25 -0.07 -11.50
N CYS A 30 8.52 -0.31 -11.08
CA CYS A 30 9.08 0.35 -9.89
C CYS A 30 9.70 1.72 -10.22
N CYS A 31 10.82 1.72 -10.93
CA CYS A 31 11.69 2.88 -11.13
C CYS A 31 11.75 3.33 -12.58
N ASN A 32 10.79 2.87 -13.40
CA ASN A 32 10.74 3.13 -14.84
C ASN A 32 12.05 2.77 -15.55
N GLY A 33 12.64 1.63 -15.19
CA GLY A 33 13.93 1.17 -15.73
C GLY A 33 15.12 2.03 -15.28
N GLY A 34 15.10 2.52 -14.04
CA GLY A 34 16.15 3.35 -13.44
C GLY A 34 16.04 4.84 -13.75
N LYS A 35 14.98 5.28 -14.45
CA LYS A 35 14.75 6.69 -14.80
C LYS A 35 14.30 7.54 -13.62
N VAL A 36 13.69 6.93 -12.60
CA VAL A 36 13.26 7.63 -11.39
C VAL A 36 13.90 7.00 -10.16
N MET A 37 14.41 7.84 -9.26
CA MET A 37 14.88 7.43 -7.95
C MET A 37 13.71 7.48 -6.98
N LEU A 38 13.22 6.32 -6.54
CA LEU A 38 12.17 6.25 -5.53
C LEU A 38 12.76 6.63 -4.17
N PRO A 39 12.03 7.41 -3.35
CA PRO A 39 12.43 7.65 -1.97
C PRO A 39 12.46 6.34 -1.18
N SER A 40 13.35 6.25 -0.20
CA SER A 40 13.37 5.11 0.72
C SER A 40 12.06 5.03 1.50
N MET A 41 11.52 3.82 1.63
CA MET A 41 10.29 3.62 2.41
C MET A 41 10.55 3.99 3.88
N THR A 42 9.71 4.86 4.43
CA THR A 42 9.72 5.17 5.86
C THR A 42 9.20 3.97 6.63
N SER A 43 9.79 3.70 7.80
CA SER A 43 9.28 2.66 8.69
C SER A 43 7.84 2.99 9.11
N PRO A 44 6.92 2.02 9.09
CA PRO A 44 5.59 2.24 9.61
C PRO A 44 5.64 2.52 11.13
N PRO A 45 4.64 3.21 11.68
CA PRO A 45 4.49 3.37 13.13
C PRO A 45 4.60 2.03 13.88
N ASP A 46 5.21 2.04 15.06
CA ASP A 46 5.53 0.82 15.84
C ASP A 46 4.32 -0.08 16.06
N ILE A 47 3.16 0.50 16.34
CA ILE A 47 1.91 -0.25 16.54
C ILE A 47 1.57 -1.07 15.29
N LEU A 48 1.68 -0.48 14.09
CA LEU A 48 1.41 -1.18 12.85
C LEU A 48 2.45 -2.25 12.58
N MET A 49 3.72 -1.97 12.87
CA MET A 49 4.79 -2.96 12.75
C MET A 49 4.52 -4.17 13.65
N GLN A 50 4.18 -3.94 14.92
CA GLN A 50 3.86 -5.00 15.88
C GLN A 50 2.64 -5.82 15.45
N LEU A 51 1.57 -5.15 14.99
CA LEU A 51 0.36 -5.82 14.53
C LEU A 51 0.60 -6.70 13.30
N LEU A 52 1.49 -6.29 12.40
CA LEU A 52 1.79 -6.99 11.14
C LEU A 52 2.85 -8.10 11.27
N THR A 53 3.75 -8.02 12.25
CA THR A 53 4.93 -8.91 12.32
C THR A 53 4.96 -9.81 13.55
N TYR A 54 4.29 -9.44 14.65
CA TYR A 54 4.42 -10.20 15.89
C TYR A 54 3.40 -11.33 15.97
N SER A 55 3.60 -12.24 16.93
CA SER A 55 2.72 -13.39 17.21
C SER A 55 1.94 -13.25 18.51
N THR A 56 1.76 -12.02 19.00
CA THR A 56 0.93 -11.72 20.17
C THR A 56 -0.54 -12.04 19.90
N SER A 57 -1.36 -12.15 20.95
CA SER A 57 -2.80 -12.36 20.80
C SER A 57 -3.46 -11.28 19.95
N LYS A 58 -3.08 -10.01 20.17
CA LYS A 58 -3.56 -8.86 19.40
C LYS A 58 -3.15 -8.94 17.93
N ALA A 59 -1.89 -9.28 17.62
CA ALA A 59 -1.43 -9.40 16.25
C ALA A 59 -2.13 -10.57 15.52
N LYS A 60 -2.35 -11.70 16.20
CA LYS A 60 -3.12 -12.84 15.64
C LYS A 60 -4.57 -12.47 15.33
N GLU A 61 -5.23 -11.76 16.24
CA GLU A 61 -6.60 -11.26 16.01
C GLU A 61 -6.65 -10.25 14.86
N PHE A 62 -5.63 -9.38 14.76
CA PHE A 62 -5.50 -8.44 13.65
C PHE A 62 -5.31 -9.18 12.32
N HIS A 63 -4.38 -10.14 12.22
CA HIS A 63 -4.18 -10.94 11.01
C HIS A 63 -5.44 -11.68 10.59
N LYS A 64 -6.17 -12.27 11.54
CA LYS A 64 -7.42 -12.98 11.28
C LYS A 64 -8.50 -12.07 10.68
N ASN A 65 -8.55 -10.81 11.10
CA ASN A 65 -9.60 -9.87 10.72
C ASN A 65 -9.10 -8.70 9.85
N ILE A 66 -7.91 -8.80 9.25
CA ILE A 66 -7.24 -7.68 8.55
C ILE A 66 -8.11 -7.08 7.44
N GLN A 67 -8.89 -7.91 6.74
CA GLN A 67 -9.82 -7.44 5.71
C GLN A 67 -10.92 -6.55 6.29
N ALA A 68 -11.47 -6.90 7.46
CA ALA A 68 -12.50 -6.10 8.12
C ALA A 68 -11.93 -4.78 8.62
N TYR A 69 -10.73 -4.80 9.22
CA TYR A 69 -10.03 -3.57 9.62
C TYR A 69 -9.80 -2.65 8.40
N ASN A 70 -9.27 -3.19 7.30
CA ASN A 70 -9.02 -2.41 6.09
C ASN A 70 -10.32 -1.86 5.47
N ALA A 71 -11.41 -2.63 5.49
CA ALA A 71 -12.71 -2.20 4.97
C ALA A 71 -13.28 -1.03 5.79
N ILE A 72 -13.23 -1.11 7.12
CA ILE A 72 -13.68 -0.03 8.00
C ILE A 72 -12.82 1.21 7.79
N PHE A 73 -11.50 1.05 7.70
CA PHE A 73 -10.56 2.18 7.50
C PHE A 73 -10.78 2.87 6.14
N ALA A 74 -11.04 2.10 5.08
CA ALA A 74 -11.38 2.65 3.76
C ALA A 74 -12.68 3.45 3.81
N PHE A 75 -13.67 2.97 4.57
CA PHE A 75 -14.97 3.64 4.74
C PHE A 75 -14.87 4.94 5.54
N THR A 76 -13.94 5.04 6.49
CA THR A 76 -13.70 6.27 7.27
C THR A 76 -13.06 7.42 6.48
N SER A 77 -12.77 7.24 5.19
CA SER A 77 -12.29 8.31 4.30
C SER A 77 -13.41 9.15 3.67
N LEU A 78 -14.66 9.05 4.13
CA LEU A 78 -15.72 10.00 3.75
C LEU A 78 -15.41 11.39 4.33
N GLY A 79 -14.58 12.15 3.61
CA GLY A 79 -14.49 13.59 3.78
C GLY A 79 -15.78 14.22 3.29
N ALA A 80 -16.78 14.33 4.16
CA ALA A 80 -17.97 15.11 3.86
C ALA A 80 -17.55 16.58 3.73
N HIS A 81 -17.60 17.12 2.52
CA HIS A 81 -17.57 18.57 2.32
C HIS A 81 -18.94 19.09 2.75
N ILE A 82 -19.07 19.46 4.03
CA ILE A 82 -20.26 20.09 4.55
C ILE A 82 -20.36 21.45 3.87
N ASP A 83 -21.28 21.58 2.94
CA ASP A 83 -21.64 22.89 2.42
C ASP A 83 -22.37 23.64 3.54
N GLU A 84 -21.71 24.63 4.14
CA GLU A 84 -22.30 25.39 5.24
C GLU A 84 -23.41 26.33 4.76
N SER A 85 -23.55 26.55 3.44
CA SER A 85 -24.59 27.41 2.87
C SER A 85 -25.99 26.81 2.96
N ILE A 86 -26.10 25.49 3.15
CA ILE A 86 -27.38 24.77 3.34
C ILE A 86 -27.79 24.66 4.81
N MET A 87 -26.95 25.07 5.78
CA MET A 87 -27.27 25.01 7.22
C MET A 87 -28.16 26.18 7.70
N GLY A 88 -29.09 26.63 6.86
CA GLY A 88 -29.79 27.91 7.04
C GLY A 88 -31.29 27.94 6.76
N GLN A 89 -31.98 26.80 6.63
CA GLN A 89 -33.45 26.80 6.63
C GLN A 89 -33.99 25.80 7.64
N GLN A 90 -34.49 26.35 8.76
CA GLN A 90 -35.43 25.65 9.61
C GLN A 90 -36.63 25.26 8.74
N GLY A 91 -36.80 23.96 8.51
CA GLY A 91 -38.02 23.43 7.94
C GLY A 91 -39.20 23.83 8.82
N ILE A 92 -40.27 24.25 8.16
CA ILE A 92 -41.60 24.52 8.73
C ILE A 92 -42.14 23.34 9.56
#